data_AF-A0A957NT36-F1
#
_entry.id   AF-A0A957NT36-F1
#
_cell.length_a   1.000
_cell.length_b   1.000
_cell.length_c   1.000
_cell.angle_alpha   90.00
_cell.angle_beta   90.00
_cell.angle_gamma   90.00
#
_symmetry.space_group_name_H-M   'P 1'
#
loop_
_entity.id
_entity.type
_entity.pdbx_description
1 polymer ?
#
loop_
_entity_poly.entity_id
_entity_poly.type
_entity_poly.pdbx_seq_one_letter_code
_entity_poly.pdbx_strand_id
1 'polypeptide(L)'
;MIRSGFGGWSFSGRRQRGQLLFWLVITIFLLTNLPRLLQNPSRFANDAGGVVISEILARNQSGLTDDEGNYVDWIELYNQSTLPVNLEGWSLTDDPDVADKWLFPAVVLPGQSYLVVFASGKNGVTLPEQQATENNGAQPILHTNFRLRGSGGFLALYPPTSRRFLDSTGITYGPQRVDVSYGRALGTTASADPT
;
A
#
# COMPACT_ATOMS: atom_id res chain seq x y z
N MET A 1 13.68 -68.30 -8.87
CA MET A 1 12.91 -67.07 -9.12
C MET A 1 13.70 -65.91 -8.49
N ILE A 2 14.21 -65.03 -9.36
CA ILE A 2 14.63 -63.62 -9.14
C ILE A 2 15.91 -63.31 -8.33
N ARG A 3 16.65 -62.32 -8.90
CA ARG A 3 18.01 -61.86 -8.68
C ARG A 3 18.13 -60.72 -7.63
N SER A 4 19.37 -60.56 -7.16
CA SER A 4 20.11 -59.38 -6.67
C SER A 4 19.61 -57.96 -7.00
N GLY A 5 19.91 -56.99 -6.12
CA GLY A 5 20.08 -55.58 -6.51
C GLY A 5 20.25 -54.58 -5.36
N PHE A 6 21.44 -53.96 -5.28
CA PHE A 6 21.95 -52.98 -4.30
C PHE A 6 21.28 -51.58 -4.36
N GLY A 7 21.52 -50.76 -3.33
CA GLY A 7 21.40 -49.29 -3.46
C GLY A 7 21.71 -48.45 -2.21
N GLY A 8 22.93 -48.54 -1.67
CA GLY A 8 23.43 -47.56 -0.70
C GLY A 8 23.71 -46.22 -1.39
N TRP A 9 23.20 -45.12 -0.82
CA TRP A 9 23.40 -43.78 -1.38
C TRP A 9 24.79 -43.25 -1.01
N SER A 10 25.68 -43.19 -1.99
CA SER A 10 26.96 -42.49 -1.92
C SER A 10 26.80 -41.11 -2.56
N PHE A 11 26.93 -40.04 -1.77
CA PHE A 11 27.07 -38.69 -2.31
C PHE A 11 28.51 -38.47 -2.75
N SER A 12 28.76 -38.59 -4.05
CA SER A 12 30.05 -38.27 -4.65
C SER A 12 30.28 -36.75 -4.70
N GLY A 13 31.39 -36.33 -4.10
CA GLY A 13 31.87 -34.95 -4.15
C GLY A 13 32.33 -34.59 -5.56
N ARG A 14 31.52 -33.83 -6.29
CA ARG A 14 31.99 -32.96 -7.40
C ARG A 14 31.02 -31.85 -7.84
N ARG A 15 30.17 -31.32 -6.94
CA ARG A 15 29.32 -30.12 -7.21
C ARG A 15 29.15 -29.16 -6.02
N GLN A 16 30.09 -29.14 -5.06
CA GLN A 16 29.98 -28.32 -3.84
C GLN A 16 30.37 -26.85 -4.02
N ARG A 17 31.08 -26.49 -5.10
CA ARG A 17 31.64 -25.13 -5.27
C ARG A 17 30.57 -24.05 -5.54
N GLY A 18 29.47 -24.39 -6.22
CA GLY A 18 28.37 -23.45 -6.48
C GLY A 18 27.42 -23.28 -5.28
N GLN A 19 27.19 -24.33 -4.49
CA GLN A 19 26.33 -24.28 -3.31
C GLN A 19 26.93 -23.44 -2.19
N LEU A 20 28.24 -23.55 -1.94
CA LEU A 20 28.91 -22.75 -0.91
C LEU A 20 28.92 -21.25 -1.26
N LEU A 21 29.11 -20.88 -2.53
CA LEU A 21 29.01 -19.49 -2.99
C LEU A 21 27.59 -18.94 -2.90
N PHE A 22 26.58 -19.76 -3.22
CA PHE A 22 25.17 -19.40 -3.07
C PHE A 22 24.79 -19.15 -1.60
N TRP A 23 25.24 -20.04 -0.69
CA TRP A 23 25.04 -19.85 0.75
C TRP A 23 25.84 -18.67 1.32
N LEU A 24 27.03 -18.37 0.78
CA LEU A 24 27.88 -17.24 1.18
C LEU A 24 27.27 -15.89 0.74
N VAL A 25 26.67 -15.81 -0.45
CA VAL A 25 25.91 -14.62 -0.90
C VAL A 25 24.67 -14.41 -0.04
N ILE A 26 23.93 -15.48 0.29
CA ILE A 26 22.78 -15.40 1.20
C ILE A 26 23.20 -14.97 2.61
N THR A 27 24.30 -15.51 3.16
CA THR A 27 24.79 -15.11 4.50
C THR A 27 25.33 -13.69 4.51
N ILE A 28 26.02 -13.23 3.47
CA ILE A 28 26.47 -11.83 3.37
C ILE A 28 25.26 -10.89 3.21
N PHE A 29 24.24 -11.26 2.42
CA PHE A 29 23.00 -10.50 2.32
C PHE A 29 22.26 -10.44 3.66
N LEU A 30 22.19 -11.55 4.39
CA LEU A 30 21.63 -11.56 5.74
C LEU A 30 22.49 -10.72 6.70
N LEU A 31 23.81 -10.89 6.75
CA LEU A 31 24.72 -10.19 7.68
C LEU A 31 24.86 -8.69 7.40
N THR A 32 24.69 -8.24 6.16
CA THR A 32 24.72 -6.80 5.80
C THR A 32 23.37 -6.12 6.04
N ASN A 33 22.26 -6.85 5.98
CA ASN A 33 20.92 -6.33 6.26
C ASN A 33 20.47 -6.53 7.73
N LEU A 34 21.06 -7.47 8.47
CA LEU A 34 20.75 -7.74 9.88
C LEU A 34 20.97 -6.54 10.82
N PRO A 35 22.00 -5.67 10.67
CA PRO A 35 22.12 -4.47 11.50
C PRO A 35 21.00 -3.46 11.26
N ARG A 36 20.38 -3.47 10.07
CA ARG A 36 19.23 -2.62 9.72
C ARG A 36 17.91 -3.11 10.34
N LEU A 37 17.88 -4.32 10.87
CA LEU A 37 16.74 -4.89 11.59
C LEU A 37 16.73 -4.53 13.08
N LEU A 38 17.76 -3.82 13.59
CA LEU A 38 17.84 -3.38 14.99
C LEU A 38 17.94 -1.85 15.17
N GLN A 39 17.82 -1.05 14.11
CA GLN A 39 17.94 0.41 14.18
C GLN A 39 16.61 1.15 13.96
N ASN A 40 15.81 1.23 15.03
CA ASN A 40 15.04 2.40 15.50
C ASN A 40 13.82 1.93 16.31
N PRO A 41 13.86 2.02 17.64
CA PRO A 41 12.65 1.83 18.45
C PRO A 41 11.55 2.87 18.18
N SER A 42 11.83 3.95 17.45
CA SER A 42 10.85 5.00 17.11
C SER A 42 9.90 4.65 15.95
N ARG A 43 9.96 3.45 15.34
CA ARG A 43 9.10 3.06 14.20
C ARG A 43 7.75 2.45 14.62
N PHE A 44 7.59 2.09 15.89
CA PHE A 44 6.37 1.45 16.39
C PHE A 44 5.20 2.41 16.61
N ALA A 45 5.31 3.68 16.20
CA ALA A 45 4.22 4.66 16.26
C ALA A 45 3.38 4.75 14.97
N ASN A 46 3.77 4.08 13.87
CA ASN A 46 3.01 4.12 12.60
C ASN A 46 2.45 2.74 12.27
N ASP A 47 1.39 2.37 12.99
CA ASP A 47 0.71 1.07 12.94
C ASP A 47 -0.13 0.88 11.66
N ALA A 48 0.29 1.45 10.51
CA ALA A 48 -0.34 1.33 9.20
C ALA A 48 0.70 1.00 8.10
N GLY A 49 1.74 0.22 8.37
CA GLY A 49 2.71 -0.21 7.35
C GLY A 49 3.43 0.91 6.55
N GLY A 50 3.28 2.17 6.94
CA GLY A 50 3.74 3.35 6.17
C GLY A 50 2.77 3.85 5.09
N VAL A 51 1.56 3.29 4.94
CA VAL A 51 0.56 3.79 3.98
C VAL A 51 -0.31 4.85 4.64
N VAL A 52 -0.44 5.99 3.97
CA VAL A 52 -1.21 7.14 4.44
C VAL A 52 -2.13 7.67 3.34
N ILE A 53 -3.19 8.37 3.73
CA ILE A 53 -3.94 9.23 2.81
C ILE A 53 -3.09 10.47 2.55
N SER A 54 -2.60 10.63 1.31
CA SER A 54 -1.79 11.79 0.91
C SER A 54 -2.66 12.95 0.48
N GLU A 55 -3.74 12.67 -0.26
CA GLU A 55 -4.55 13.71 -0.90
C GLU A 55 -6.00 13.25 -1.11
N ILE A 56 -6.92 14.21 -1.15
CA ILE A 56 -8.31 14.01 -1.55
C ILE A 56 -8.78 15.10 -2.50
N LEU A 57 -9.72 14.77 -3.37
CA LEU A 57 -10.51 15.73 -4.13
C LEU A 57 -11.99 15.36 -4.02
N ALA A 58 -12.77 16.16 -3.28
CA ALA A 58 -14.20 15.89 -3.03
C ALA A 58 -15.16 16.71 -3.92
N ARG A 59 -14.61 17.40 -4.94
CA ARG A 59 -15.36 18.14 -5.95
C ARG A 59 -14.56 18.17 -7.25
N ASN A 60 -14.62 17.07 -8.00
CA ASN A 60 -13.96 16.96 -9.29
C ASN A 60 -14.92 17.33 -10.44
N GLN A 61 -14.52 18.27 -11.29
CA GLN A 61 -15.30 18.72 -12.46
C GLN A 61 -14.47 18.81 -13.74
N SER A 62 -13.15 18.88 -13.65
CA SER A 62 -12.28 18.97 -14.84
C SER A 62 -10.98 18.18 -14.74
N GLY A 63 -10.73 17.49 -13.63
CA GLY A 63 -9.49 16.77 -13.35
C GLY A 63 -9.46 15.32 -13.88
N LEU A 64 -9.05 14.38 -13.02
CA LEU A 64 -8.98 12.97 -13.37
C LEU A 64 -10.38 12.40 -13.65
N THR A 65 -10.52 11.57 -14.67
CA THR A 65 -11.77 10.83 -14.93
C THR A 65 -11.64 9.38 -14.49
N ASP A 66 -12.75 8.74 -14.14
CA ASP A 66 -12.79 7.29 -13.96
C ASP A 66 -12.70 6.52 -15.29
N ASP A 67 -12.78 5.20 -15.20
CA ASP A 67 -12.77 4.25 -16.32
C ASP A 67 -13.94 4.43 -17.31
N GLU A 68 -14.97 5.16 -16.91
CA GLU A 68 -16.12 5.52 -17.76
C GLU A 68 -16.05 6.98 -18.26
N GLY A 69 -14.96 7.71 -17.98
CA GLY A 69 -14.80 9.10 -18.40
C GLY A 69 -15.54 10.12 -17.54
N ASN A 70 -16.00 9.74 -16.34
CA ASN A 70 -16.70 10.64 -15.43
C ASN A 70 -15.73 11.34 -14.48
N TYR A 71 -15.96 12.63 -14.23
CA TYR A 71 -15.30 13.33 -13.12
C TYR A 71 -15.93 12.90 -11.80
N VAL A 72 -15.17 12.12 -11.02
CA VAL A 72 -15.59 11.61 -9.71
C VAL A 72 -14.59 12.01 -8.65
N ASP A 73 -15.06 12.07 -7.40
CA ASP A 73 -14.20 12.31 -6.25
C ASP A 73 -13.13 11.22 -6.17
N TRP A 74 -11.97 11.54 -5.63
CA TRP A 74 -10.89 10.58 -5.48
C TRP A 74 -10.09 10.80 -4.20
N ILE A 75 -9.45 9.71 -3.79
CA ILE A 75 -8.58 9.60 -2.62
C ILE A 75 -7.24 9.09 -3.15
N GLU A 76 -6.15 9.74 -2.77
CA GLU A 76 -4.80 9.24 -3.04
C GLU A 76 -4.20 8.66 -1.77
N LEU A 77 -3.64 7.46 -1.91
CA LEU A 77 -2.82 6.82 -0.90
C LEU A 77 -1.37 6.91 -1.29
N TYR A 78 -0.49 7.05 -0.30
CA TYR A 78 0.94 7.00 -0.48
C TYR A 78 1.57 5.99 0.48
N ASN A 79 2.38 5.08 -0.06
CA ASN A 79 3.22 4.21 0.74
C ASN A 79 4.57 4.88 1.00
N GLN A 80 4.75 5.42 2.21
CA GLN A 80 5.97 6.09 2.66
C GLN A 80 7.13 5.12 2.92
N SER A 81 6.86 3.81 2.99
CA SER A 81 7.89 2.81 3.23
C SER A 81 8.65 2.48 1.95
N THR A 82 9.83 1.87 2.08
CA THR A 82 10.60 1.36 0.94
C THR A 82 10.14 -0.04 0.50
N LEU A 83 9.17 -0.65 1.19
CA LEU A 83 8.71 -2.01 0.95
C LEU A 83 7.30 -2.01 0.35
N PRO A 84 6.96 -2.97 -0.51
CA PRO A 84 5.59 -3.12 -0.99
C PRO A 84 4.64 -3.52 0.15
N VAL A 85 3.41 -3.02 0.10
CA VAL A 85 2.33 -3.34 1.05
C VAL A 85 1.17 -3.97 0.29
N ASN A 86 0.70 -5.14 0.74
CA ASN A 86 -0.57 -5.71 0.28
C ASN A 86 -1.70 -5.04 1.08
N LEU A 87 -2.64 -4.43 0.37
CA LEU A 87 -3.80 -3.73 0.93
C LEU A 87 -4.99 -4.66 1.20
N GLU A 88 -4.90 -5.96 0.91
CA GLU A 88 -5.97 -6.91 1.21
C GLU A 88 -6.43 -6.80 2.68
N GLY A 89 -7.73 -6.59 2.89
CA GLY A 89 -8.33 -6.48 4.22
C GLY A 89 -8.13 -5.14 4.92
N TRP A 90 -7.42 -4.19 4.32
CA TRP A 90 -7.46 -2.79 4.73
C TRP A 90 -8.85 -2.21 4.45
N SER A 91 -9.21 -1.09 5.08
CA SER A 91 -10.47 -0.41 4.82
C SER A 91 -10.34 1.11 4.67
N LEU A 92 -11.24 1.69 3.86
CA LEU A 92 -11.55 3.11 3.86
C LEU A 92 -12.95 3.34 4.44
N THR A 93 -13.13 4.45 5.13
CA THR A 93 -14.44 4.90 5.60
C THR A 93 -14.55 6.41 5.65
N ASP A 94 -15.69 6.95 5.21
CA ASP A 94 -16.13 8.34 5.44
C ASP A 94 -17.04 8.47 6.67
N ASP A 95 -17.20 7.40 7.44
CA ASP A 95 -18.07 7.30 8.61
C ASP A 95 -17.25 6.88 9.84
N PRO A 96 -17.10 7.75 10.85
CA PRO A 96 -16.30 7.43 12.04
C PRO A 96 -16.86 6.26 12.85
N ASP A 97 -18.15 5.92 12.68
CA ASP A 97 -18.82 4.84 13.41
C ASP A 97 -18.71 3.48 12.68
N VAL A 98 -18.20 3.46 11.44
CA VAL A 98 -18.10 2.26 10.59
C VAL A 98 -16.69 2.11 10.01
N ALA A 99 -15.76 1.54 10.79
CA ALA A 99 -14.35 1.42 10.41
C ALA A 99 -14.11 0.60 9.11
N ASP A 100 -14.95 -0.39 8.82
CA ASP A 100 -14.82 -1.33 7.71
C ASP A 100 -15.82 -1.08 6.57
N LYS A 101 -16.22 0.18 6.37
CA LYS A 101 -17.25 0.55 5.38
C LYS A 101 -16.93 0.11 3.96
N TRP A 102 -15.67 0.23 3.53
CA TRP A 102 -15.19 -0.29 2.26
C TRP A 102 -13.86 -1.03 2.44
N LEU A 103 -13.82 -2.31 2.08
CA LEU A 103 -12.63 -3.15 2.18
C LEU A 103 -11.87 -3.16 0.85
N PHE A 104 -10.55 -3.04 0.93
CA PHE A 104 -9.69 -3.19 -0.22
C PHE A 104 -9.67 -4.66 -0.70
N PRO A 105 -9.71 -4.88 -2.03
CA PRO A 105 -9.30 -6.15 -2.60
C PRO A 105 -7.78 -6.35 -2.46
N ALA A 106 -7.29 -7.52 -2.88
CA ALA A 106 -5.85 -7.77 -2.94
C ALA A 106 -5.17 -6.86 -3.99
N VAL A 107 -4.49 -5.83 -3.51
CA VAL A 107 -3.72 -4.87 -4.32
C VAL A 107 -2.38 -4.64 -3.64
N VAL A 108 -1.30 -4.76 -4.40
CA VAL A 108 0.05 -4.47 -3.91
C VAL A 108 0.39 -3.03 -4.26
N LEU A 109 0.51 -2.18 -3.24
CA LEU A 109 1.02 -0.82 -3.36
C LEU A 109 2.55 -0.84 -3.17
N PRO A 110 3.36 -0.60 -4.23
CA PRO A 110 4.81 -0.61 -4.08
C PRO A 110 5.30 0.46 -3.11
N GLY A 111 6.50 0.26 -2.55
CA GLY A 111 7.15 1.26 -1.71
C GLY A 111 7.36 2.58 -2.45
N GLN A 112 7.24 3.71 -1.75
CA GLN A 112 7.37 5.07 -2.30
C GLN A 112 6.47 5.35 -3.51
N SER A 113 5.33 4.65 -3.61
CA SER A 113 4.38 4.77 -4.73
C SER A 113 3.00 5.24 -4.26
N TYR A 114 2.23 5.75 -5.22
CA TYR A 114 0.89 6.29 -5.00
C TYR A 114 -0.18 5.37 -5.60
N LEU A 115 -1.38 5.40 -5.02
CA LEU A 115 -2.56 4.72 -5.53
C LEU A 115 -3.76 5.65 -5.46
N VAL A 116 -4.44 5.85 -6.58
CA VAL A 116 -5.71 6.57 -6.65
C VAL A 116 -6.86 5.58 -6.45
N VAL A 117 -7.79 5.93 -5.58
CA VAL A 117 -9.05 5.25 -5.33
C VAL A 117 -10.18 6.23 -5.61
N PHE A 118 -11.04 5.93 -6.57
CA PHE A 118 -12.21 6.75 -6.88
C PHE A 118 -13.29 6.57 -5.82
N ALA A 119 -13.73 7.67 -5.21
CA ALA A 119 -14.84 7.69 -4.27
C ALA A 119 -16.15 7.94 -5.03
N SER A 120 -16.56 6.98 -5.86
CA SER A 120 -17.68 7.14 -6.80
C SER A 120 -19.02 6.63 -6.27
N GLY A 121 -19.01 5.80 -5.23
CA GLY A 121 -20.18 5.06 -4.76
C GLY A 121 -20.50 3.77 -5.53
N LYS A 122 -19.68 3.39 -6.54
CA LYS A 122 -19.95 2.24 -7.42
C LYS A 122 -19.58 0.89 -6.79
N ASN A 123 -18.63 0.86 -5.85
CA ASN A 123 -18.10 -0.38 -5.25
C ASN A 123 -17.53 -1.38 -6.27
N GLY A 124 -16.55 -0.96 -7.08
CA GLY A 124 -16.06 -1.70 -8.23
C GLY A 124 -14.55 -1.80 -8.30
N VAL A 125 -14.07 -2.83 -9.00
CA VAL A 125 -12.65 -3.04 -9.34
C VAL A 125 -12.59 -3.34 -10.83
N THR A 126 -12.00 -2.45 -11.61
CA THR A 126 -11.81 -2.64 -13.06
C THR A 126 -10.32 -2.80 -13.35
N LEU A 127 -9.96 -3.75 -14.20
CA LEU A 127 -8.59 -3.85 -14.71
C LEU A 127 -8.50 -3.03 -16.01
N PRO A 128 -7.48 -2.18 -16.20
CA PRO A 128 -7.37 -1.39 -17.43
C PRO A 128 -7.37 -2.28 -18.67
N GLU A 129 -8.33 -2.06 -19.58
CA GLU A 129 -8.55 -2.88 -20.77
C GLU A 129 -7.33 -2.92 -21.73
N GLN A 130 -6.41 -1.95 -21.63
CA GLN A 130 -5.28 -1.77 -22.58
C GLN A 130 -3.86 -1.82 -21.98
N GLN A 131 -3.66 -2.30 -20.74
CA GLN A 131 -2.28 -2.44 -20.18
C GLN A 131 -1.87 -3.88 -19.82
N ALA A 132 -2.54 -4.88 -20.38
CA ALA A 132 -2.13 -6.28 -20.23
C ALA A 132 -0.94 -6.67 -21.15
N THR A 133 -0.52 -5.82 -22.10
CA THR A 133 0.46 -6.20 -23.14
C THR A 133 1.85 -5.61 -23.04
N GLU A 134 2.17 -4.70 -22.11
CA GLU A 134 3.53 -4.14 -22.01
C GLU A 134 3.97 -3.96 -20.56
N ASN A 135 4.37 -5.05 -19.89
CA ASN A 135 5.31 -5.13 -18.75
C ASN A 135 5.25 -4.08 -17.60
N ASN A 136 4.18 -3.30 -17.45
CA ASN A 136 4.04 -2.21 -16.48
C ASN A 136 2.89 -2.42 -15.50
N GLY A 137 2.58 -3.69 -15.16
CA GLY A 137 1.75 -4.06 -13.99
C GLY A 137 0.60 -3.09 -13.70
N ALA A 138 -0.35 -2.99 -14.64
CA ALA A 138 -1.47 -2.06 -14.56
C ALA A 138 -2.16 -2.17 -13.19
N GLN A 139 -2.17 -1.07 -12.44
CA GLN A 139 -2.90 -1.03 -11.17
C GLN A 139 -4.41 -1.12 -11.44
N PRO A 140 -5.17 -1.84 -10.60
CA PRO A 140 -6.61 -1.87 -10.73
C PRO A 140 -7.19 -0.48 -10.50
N ILE A 141 -8.24 -0.16 -11.25
CA ILE A 141 -9.07 1.02 -11.02
C ILE A 141 -10.05 0.66 -9.91
N LEU A 142 -9.96 1.37 -8.79
CA LEU A 142 -10.71 1.07 -7.57
C LEU A 142 -11.80 2.11 -7.35
N HIS A 143 -13.00 1.64 -7.03
CA HIS A 143 -14.14 2.46 -6.68
C HIS A 143 -14.67 2.10 -5.29
N THR A 144 -14.73 3.07 -4.37
CA THR A 144 -15.38 2.86 -3.07
C THR A 144 -16.91 2.77 -3.23
N ASN A 145 -17.57 2.28 -2.19
CA ASN A 145 -19.04 2.25 -2.07
C ASN A 145 -19.64 3.56 -1.51
N PHE A 146 -18.82 4.62 -1.37
CA PHE A 146 -19.25 5.93 -0.89
C PHE A 146 -18.68 7.06 -1.77
N ARG A 147 -19.12 8.29 -1.52
CA ARG A 147 -18.58 9.51 -2.12
C ARG A 147 -18.03 10.43 -1.06
N LEU A 148 -17.07 11.29 -1.43
CA LEU A 148 -16.60 12.31 -0.51
C LEU A 148 -17.60 13.47 -0.45
N ARG A 149 -17.73 14.08 0.73
CA ARG A 149 -18.60 15.25 0.90
C ARG A 149 -17.85 16.53 0.58
N GLY A 150 -18.24 17.21 -0.50
CA GLY A 150 -17.66 18.51 -0.85
C GLY A 150 -17.92 19.64 0.16
N SER A 151 -18.81 19.46 1.14
CA SER A 151 -19.04 20.36 2.27
C SER A 151 -18.06 20.18 3.43
N GLY A 152 -17.14 19.21 3.33
CA GLY A 152 -16.30 18.76 4.44
C GLY A 152 -16.84 17.47 5.06
N GLY A 153 -15.95 16.74 5.72
CA GLY A 153 -16.24 15.43 6.26
C GLY A 153 -15.07 14.77 6.97
N PHE A 154 -15.25 13.48 7.22
CA PHE A 154 -14.27 12.58 7.79
C PHE A 154 -13.85 11.56 6.73
N LEU A 155 -12.60 11.12 6.77
CA LEU A 155 -12.11 10.00 5.99
C LEU A 155 -10.99 9.31 6.76
N ALA A 156 -11.00 7.99 6.85
CA ALA A 156 -9.93 7.23 7.49
C ALA A 156 -9.55 5.96 6.72
N LEU A 157 -8.29 5.58 6.86
CA LEU A 157 -7.71 4.32 6.36
C LEU A 157 -7.36 3.42 7.55
N TYR A 158 -7.78 2.16 7.55
CA TYR A 158 -7.42 1.20 8.60
C TYR A 158 -6.70 -0.02 8.03
N PRO A 159 -5.63 -0.51 8.68
CA PRO A 159 -5.05 -1.81 8.38
C PRO A 159 -5.91 -2.95 8.96
N PRO A 160 -5.77 -4.18 8.45
CA PRO A 160 -6.55 -5.33 8.92
C PRO A 160 -6.29 -5.69 10.39
N THR A 161 -5.10 -5.35 10.90
CA THR A 161 -4.63 -5.73 12.23
C THR A 161 -5.06 -4.80 13.36
N SER A 162 -5.46 -3.56 13.06
CA SER A 162 -5.89 -2.59 14.07
C SER A 162 -7.11 -1.78 13.60
N ARG A 163 -8.24 -1.99 14.28
CA ARG A 163 -9.48 -1.21 14.13
C ARG A 163 -9.56 -0.05 15.12
N ARG A 164 -8.48 0.22 15.84
CA ARG A 164 -8.41 1.34 16.76
C ARG A 164 -8.18 2.59 15.90
N PHE A 165 -8.97 3.65 16.12
CA PHE A 165 -8.72 4.95 15.51
C PHE A 165 -7.26 5.35 15.78
N LEU A 166 -6.44 5.29 14.74
CA LEU A 166 -5.09 5.83 14.75
C LEU A 166 -5.20 7.23 14.17
N ASP A 167 -4.90 8.22 15.01
CA ASP A 167 -4.85 9.64 14.64
C ASP A 167 -3.91 9.90 13.43
N SER A 168 -3.05 8.93 13.08
CA SER A 168 -2.17 8.98 11.92
C SER A 168 -2.83 8.68 10.57
N THR A 169 -4.01 8.05 10.51
CA THR A 169 -4.64 7.63 9.23
C THR A 169 -6.00 8.26 8.92
N GLY A 170 -6.60 8.99 9.87
CA GLY A 170 -7.82 9.76 9.68
C GLY A 170 -7.55 11.21 9.28
N ILE A 171 -8.42 11.78 8.45
CA ILE A 171 -8.50 13.21 8.15
C ILE A 171 -9.91 13.72 8.43
N THR A 172 -10.00 14.88 9.06
CA THR A 172 -11.20 15.72 9.02
C THR A 172 -10.89 16.91 8.13
N TYR A 173 -11.72 17.13 7.12
CA TYR A 173 -11.50 18.16 6.12
C TYR A 173 -12.72 19.09 6.03
N GLY A 174 -12.47 20.37 5.78
CA GLY A 174 -13.51 21.38 5.63
C GLY A 174 -14.15 21.41 4.23
N PRO A 175 -15.04 22.38 3.97
CA PRO A 175 -15.61 22.58 2.64
C PRO A 175 -14.54 22.64 1.54
N GLN A 176 -14.74 21.85 0.50
CA GLN A 176 -13.82 21.75 -0.63
C GLN A 176 -14.27 22.65 -1.77
N ARG A 177 -13.30 23.22 -2.49
CA ARG A 177 -13.54 23.98 -3.72
C ARG A 177 -13.48 23.02 -4.91
N VAL A 178 -14.20 23.36 -5.98
CA VAL A 178 -14.12 22.61 -7.24
C VAL A 178 -12.68 22.56 -7.73
N ASP A 179 -12.24 21.37 -8.13
CA ASP A 179 -10.92 21.07 -8.71
C ASP A 179 -9.72 21.50 -7.85
N VAL A 180 -9.93 21.70 -6.55
CA VAL A 180 -8.86 21.97 -5.58
C VAL A 180 -8.81 20.83 -4.60
N SER A 181 -7.69 20.12 -4.60
CA SER A 181 -7.44 19.02 -3.69
C SER A 181 -6.98 19.49 -2.31
N TYR A 182 -7.16 18.62 -1.33
CA TYR A 182 -6.68 18.77 0.03
C TYR A 182 -5.63 17.70 0.31
N GLY A 183 -4.38 18.12 0.48
CA GLY A 183 -3.27 17.24 0.81
C GLY A 183 -2.82 17.38 2.27
N ARG A 184 -2.31 16.30 2.86
CA ARG A 184 -1.52 16.41 4.11
C ARG A 184 -0.08 16.74 3.75
N ALA A 185 0.52 17.70 4.46
CA ALA A 185 1.97 17.85 4.46
C ALA A 185 2.59 16.58 5.06
N LEU A 186 3.18 15.74 4.21
CA LEU A 186 3.98 14.60 4.66
C LEU A 186 5.26 15.18 5.28
N GLY A 187 5.31 15.22 6.61
CA GLY A 187 6.19 16.13 7.34
C GLY A 187 7.66 16.14 6.89
N THR A 188 8.17 17.32 6.54
CA THR A 188 9.49 17.74 6.98
C THR A 188 9.36 18.12 8.45
N THR A 189 9.93 17.31 9.36
CA THR A 189 10.12 17.76 10.74
C THR A 189 11.06 18.95 10.71
N ALA A 190 10.52 20.17 10.78
CA ALA A 190 11.31 21.33 11.12
C ALA A 190 11.86 21.10 12.53
N SER A 191 13.14 20.75 12.60
CA SER A 191 13.93 20.85 13.82
C SER A 191 14.00 22.32 14.18
N ALA A 192 13.04 22.80 14.98
CA ALA A 192 13.22 24.02 15.72
C ALA A 192 14.23 23.71 16.83
N ASP A 193 15.50 23.97 16.54
CA ASP A 193 16.56 24.10 17.53
C ASP A 193 16.35 25.45 18.24
N PRO A 194 16.06 25.50 19.55
CA PRO A 194 16.06 26.74 20.29
C PRO A 194 17.50 27.05 20.75
N THR A 195 18.12 28.03 20.11
CA THR A 195 19.19 28.85 20.73
C THR A 195 18.78 30.30 20.72
#